data_AF-A0A511HL23-F1
#
_entry.id   AF-A0A511HL23-F1
#
_cell.length_a   1.000
_cell.length_b   1.000
_cell.length_c   1.000
_cell.angle_alpha   90.00
_cell.angle_beta   90.00
_cell.angle_gamma   90.00
#
_symmetry.space_group_name_H-M   'P 1'
#
loop_
_entity.id
_entity.type
_entity.pdbx_description
1 polymer ?
#
loop_
_entity_poly.entity_id
_entity_poly.type
_entity_poly.pdbx_seq_one_letter_code
_entity_poly.pdbx_strand_id
1 'polypeptide(L)'
;MNLSMLSRGAAALLVVAALSLTTTGCAGRRREAFLLEKARNHVYRKPVAEVYPQALALLKEKGYSFKTGQGGFEATTEWLMQGAPSSLGTTQVRYLVRGIEKGPGQCSVEFTRQLVTQSAGAANTSGRAPDVSEPAVRADGGNITRDEALEWELVQRVDAESASALLAESEKIQ
;
A
#
# COMPACT_ATOMS: atom_id res chain seq x y z
N MET A 1 0.38 36.75 -50.56
CA MET A 1 1.20 35.63 -50.07
C MET A 1 0.27 34.65 -49.34
N ASN A 2 0.34 33.36 -49.72
CA ASN A 2 -0.63 32.30 -49.38
C ASN A 2 -0.64 31.94 -47.88
N LEU A 3 -1.84 31.85 -47.29
CA LEU A 3 -2.09 31.48 -45.88
C LEU A 3 -2.63 30.05 -45.71
N SER A 4 -2.39 29.16 -46.66
CA SER A 4 -3.08 27.85 -46.74
C SER A 4 -2.24 26.62 -46.32
N MET A 5 -1.00 26.78 -45.84
CA MET A 5 -0.12 25.62 -45.56
C MET A 5 0.19 25.34 -44.07
N LEU A 6 -0.25 26.18 -43.13
CA LEU A 6 0.17 26.06 -41.73
C LEU A 6 -0.78 25.27 -40.81
N SER A 7 -2.00 24.91 -41.22
CA SER A 7 -2.97 24.29 -40.29
C SER A 7 -2.97 22.75 -40.25
N ARG A 8 -2.30 22.08 -41.20
CA ARG A 8 -2.40 20.61 -41.35
C ARG A 8 -1.41 19.81 -40.51
N GLY A 9 -0.28 20.40 -40.09
CA GLY A 9 0.75 19.71 -39.31
C GLY A 9 0.48 19.65 -37.81
N ALA A 10 -0.11 20.70 -37.24
CA ALA A 10 -0.34 20.80 -35.79
C ALA A 10 -1.47 19.88 -35.30
N ALA A 11 -2.51 19.68 -36.11
CA ALA A 11 -3.62 18.79 -35.76
C ALA A 11 -3.21 17.30 -35.78
N ALA A 12 -2.33 16.89 -36.69
CA ALA A 12 -1.86 15.51 -36.78
C ALA A 12 -0.97 15.11 -35.59
N LEU A 13 -0.14 16.03 -35.08
CA LEU A 13 0.75 15.79 -33.94
C LEU A 13 -0.02 15.66 -32.61
N LEU A 14 -1.12 16.39 -32.43
CA LEU A 14 -1.97 16.28 -31.23
C LEU A 14 -2.76 14.96 -31.19
N VAL A 15 -3.15 14.41 -32.34
CA VAL A 15 -3.86 13.12 -32.42
C VAL A 15 -2.92 11.95 -32.09
N VAL A 16 -1.64 12.01 -32.49
CA VAL A 16 -0.67 10.95 -32.18
C VAL A 16 -0.30 10.92 -30.69
N ALA A 17 -0.17 12.09 -30.04
CA ALA A 17 0.10 12.16 -28.60
C ALA A 17 -1.06 11.64 -27.73
N ALA A 18 -2.31 11.83 -28.18
CA ALA A 18 -3.50 11.37 -27.47
C ALA A 18 -3.69 9.84 -27.53
N LEU A 19 -3.23 9.17 -28.60
CA LEU A 19 -3.33 7.71 -28.72
C LEU A 19 -2.26 6.94 -27.91
N SER A 20 -1.13 7.56 -27.57
CA SER A 20 -0.07 6.93 -26.76
C SER A 20 -0.38 6.82 -25.25
N LEU A 21 -1.42 7.49 -24.76
CA LEU A 21 -1.78 7.51 -23.33
C LEU A 21 -2.74 6.39 -22.92
N THR A 22 -3.29 5.62 -23.86
CA THR A 22 -4.32 4.61 -23.56
C THR A 22 -3.77 3.19 -23.38
N THR A 23 -2.50 2.94 -23.70
CA THR A 23 -1.88 1.60 -23.58
C THR A 23 -1.19 1.35 -22.25
N THR A 24 -1.03 2.37 -21.40
CA THR A 24 -0.42 2.25 -20.05
C THR A 24 -1.35 1.63 -19.00
N GLY A 25 -2.63 1.36 -19.31
CA GLY A 25 -3.63 1.01 -18.30
C GLY A 25 -3.77 -0.48 -17.95
N CYS A 26 -3.53 -1.40 -18.89
CA CYS A 26 -3.90 -2.81 -18.70
C CYS A 26 -2.72 -3.77 -18.53
N ALA A 27 -1.61 -3.56 -19.24
CA ALA A 27 -0.42 -4.41 -19.12
C ALA A 27 0.34 -4.12 -17.82
N GLY A 28 0.52 -2.84 -17.48
CA GLY A 28 1.15 -2.42 -16.22
C GLY A 28 0.40 -2.93 -14.99
N ARG A 29 -0.93 -2.83 -14.99
CA ARG A 29 -1.78 -3.32 -13.88
C ARG A 29 -1.73 -4.84 -13.71
N ARG A 30 -1.65 -5.60 -14.81
CA ARG A 30 -1.46 -7.06 -14.76
C ARG A 30 -0.09 -7.44 -14.20
N ARG A 31 0.96 -6.75 -14.64
CA ARG A 31 2.33 -6.92 -14.14
C ARG A 31 2.41 -6.66 -12.63
N GLU A 32 1.84 -5.54 -12.19
CA GLU A 32 1.79 -5.17 -10.78
C GLU A 32 1.01 -6.20 -9.95
N ALA A 33 -0.20 -6.58 -10.37
CA ALA A 33 -0.99 -7.59 -9.66
C ALA A 33 -0.25 -8.93 -9.53
N PHE A 34 0.51 -9.34 -10.57
CA PHE A 34 1.35 -10.53 -10.49
C PHE A 34 2.45 -10.39 -9.44
N LEU A 35 3.15 -9.25 -9.39
CA LEU A 35 4.21 -9.01 -8.41
C LEU A 35 3.67 -9.02 -6.98
N LEU A 36 2.54 -8.36 -6.74
CA LEU A 36 1.90 -8.32 -5.42
C LEU A 36 1.45 -9.71 -4.95
N GLU A 37 0.82 -10.49 -5.84
CA GLU A 37 0.40 -11.86 -5.53
C GLU A 37 1.61 -12.78 -5.26
N LYS A 38 2.72 -12.60 -5.99
CA LYS A 38 3.95 -13.36 -5.76
C LYS A 38 4.64 -12.96 -4.46
N ALA A 39 4.68 -11.66 -4.15
CA ALA A 39 5.22 -11.16 -2.89
C ALA A 39 4.45 -11.72 -1.69
N ARG A 40 3.11 -11.78 -1.79
CA ARG A 40 2.23 -12.37 -0.75
C ARG A 40 2.64 -13.79 -0.36
N ASN A 41 3.01 -14.58 -1.35
CA ASN A 41 3.32 -15.99 -1.19
C ASN A 41 4.83 -16.26 -1.08
N HIS A 42 5.67 -15.21 -0.95
CA HIS A 42 7.12 -15.35 -0.93
C HIS A 42 7.61 -16.01 0.36
N VAL A 43 8.52 -16.96 0.21
CA VAL A 43 9.21 -17.62 1.31
C VAL A 43 10.70 -17.30 1.19
N TYR A 44 11.21 -16.56 2.15
CA TYR A 44 12.62 -16.23 2.26
C TYR A 44 13.41 -17.49 2.65
N ARG A 45 14.51 -17.75 1.96
CA ARG A 45 15.49 -18.79 2.32
C ARG A 45 16.49 -18.28 3.37
N LYS A 46 15.96 -17.65 4.41
CA LYS A 46 16.71 -17.04 5.52
C LYS A 46 15.96 -17.28 6.83
N PRO A 47 16.66 -17.30 7.97
CA PRO A 47 15.98 -17.37 9.27
C PRO A 47 15.16 -16.09 9.50
N VAL A 48 14.00 -16.24 10.13
CA VAL A 48 13.11 -15.11 10.44
C VAL A 48 13.79 -14.03 11.28
N ALA A 49 14.77 -14.40 12.12
CA ALA A 49 15.57 -13.48 12.91
C ALA A 49 16.41 -12.49 12.07
N GLU A 50 16.73 -12.83 10.82
CA GLU A 50 17.44 -11.93 9.90
C GLU A 50 16.46 -11.05 9.10
N VAL A 51 15.34 -11.63 8.66
CA VAL A 51 14.36 -10.96 7.79
C VAL A 51 13.45 -10.01 8.58
N TYR A 52 13.01 -10.42 9.76
CA TYR A 52 12.03 -9.67 10.56
C TYR A 52 12.51 -8.27 11.00
N PRO A 53 13.77 -8.07 11.45
CA PRO A 53 14.27 -6.72 11.73
C PRO A 53 14.25 -5.79 10.51
N GLN A 54 14.43 -6.32 9.30
CA GLN A 54 14.36 -5.54 8.05
C GLN A 54 12.92 -5.08 7.77
N ALA A 55 11.93 -5.91 8.11
CA ALA A 55 10.52 -5.56 8.03
C ALA A 55 10.17 -4.40 8.99
N LEU A 56 10.69 -4.45 10.21
CA LEU A 56 10.53 -3.35 11.18
C LEU A 56 11.27 -2.08 10.74
N ALA A 57 12.45 -2.21 10.12
CA ALA A 57 13.19 -1.08 9.58
C ALA A 57 12.39 -0.35 8.48
N LEU A 58 11.72 -1.08 7.58
CA LEU A 58 10.83 -0.48 6.58
C LEU A 58 9.72 0.36 7.21
N LEU A 59 9.05 -0.16 8.24
CA LEU A 59 8.00 0.60 8.93
C LEU A 59 8.55 1.82 9.65
N LYS A 60 9.73 1.70 10.26
CA LYS A 60 10.41 2.82 10.92
C LYS A 60 10.75 3.94 9.93
N GLU A 61 11.24 3.59 8.75
CA GLU A 61 11.55 4.54 7.68
C GLU A 61 10.30 5.27 7.17
N LYS A 62 9.13 4.60 7.20
CA LYS A 62 7.83 5.21 6.89
C LYS A 62 7.24 6.03 8.04
N GLY A 63 7.98 6.21 9.15
CA GLY A 63 7.59 7.04 10.29
C GLY A 63 6.77 6.32 11.35
N TYR A 64 6.60 5.00 11.26
CA TYR A 64 5.87 4.26 12.28
C TYR A 64 6.76 3.98 13.50
N SER A 65 6.15 4.12 14.67
CA SER A 65 6.66 3.55 15.92
C SER A 65 5.91 2.26 16.22
N PHE A 66 6.55 1.28 16.86
CA PHE A 66 5.94 -0.02 17.13
C PHE A 66 6.24 -0.55 18.52
N LYS A 67 5.31 -1.37 19.00
CA LYS A 67 5.43 -2.18 20.21
C LYS A 67 5.60 -3.62 19.78
N THR A 68 6.66 -4.26 20.29
CA THR A 68 6.87 -5.69 20.09
C THR A 68 5.81 -6.47 20.87
N GLY A 69 5.24 -7.50 20.26
CA GLY A 69 4.28 -8.42 20.88
C GLY A 69 4.94 -9.27 21.96
N GLN A 70 4.13 -9.89 22.82
CA GLN A 70 4.61 -10.70 23.95
C GLN A 70 5.21 -12.06 23.53
N GLY A 71 5.04 -12.50 22.29
CA GLY A 71 5.55 -13.79 21.82
C GLY A 71 5.99 -13.77 20.36
N GLY A 72 7.27 -14.09 20.13
CA GLY A 72 7.83 -14.35 18.80
C GLY A 72 8.07 -13.10 17.94
N PHE A 73 8.11 -13.31 16.62
CA PHE A 73 8.35 -12.28 15.62
C PHE A 73 7.06 -11.53 15.30
N GLU A 74 6.52 -10.80 16.26
CA GLU A 74 5.29 -10.03 16.09
C GLU A 74 5.43 -8.61 16.65
N ALA A 75 4.95 -7.61 15.91
CA ALA A 75 4.94 -6.22 16.35
C ALA A 75 3.71 -5.50 15.81
N THR A 76 3.16 -4.61 16.62
CA THR A 76 2.05 -3.73 16.24
C THR A 76 2.53 -2.30 16.26
N THR A 77 2.27 -1.54 15.18
CA THR A 77 2.58 -0.12 15.16
C THR A 77 1.57 0.68 15.96
N GLU A 78 1.98 1.85 16.42
CA GLU A 78 1.04 2.89 16.82
C GLU A 78 0.23 3.37 15.61
N TRP A 79 -0.92 3.98 15.88
CA TRP A 79 -1.73 4.62 14.85
C TRP A 79 -1.02 5.84 14.32
N LEU A 80 -0.86 5.90 12.99
CA LEU A 80 -0.32 7.04 12.28
C LEU A 80 -1.42 7.65 11.41
N MET A 81 -1.58 8.97 11.48
CA MET A 81 -2.50 9.69 10.60
C MET A 81 -2.02 9.59 9.14
N GLN A 82 -2.91 9.21 8.24
CA GLN A 82 -2.64 9.15 6.82
C GLN A 82 -3.30 10.34 6.12
N GLY A 83 -2.48 11.24 5.57
CA GLY A 83 -2.94 12.47 4.93
C GLY A 83 -3.24 13.59 5.93
N ALA A 84 -3.60 14.77 5.40
CA ALA A 84 -4.00 15.90 6.22
C ALA A 84 -5.42 15.69 6.79
N PRO A 85 -5.67 16.09 8.05
CA PRO A 85 -7.04 16.07 8.58
C PRO A 85 -7.92 16.98 7.73
N SER A 86 -9.12 16.52 7.42
CA SER A 86 -10.09 17.27 6.62
C SER A 86 -11.39 17.46 7.40
N SER A 87 -12.23 18.40 6.95
CA SER A 87 -13.58 18.57 7.49
C SER A 87 -14.48 17.33 7.31
N LEU A 88 -14.10 16.40 6.43
CA LEU A 88 -14.82 15.14 6.20
C LEU A 88 -14.38 14.02 7.14
N GLY A 89 -13.22 14.17 7.78
CA GLY A 89 -12.70 13.18 8.72
C GLY A 89 -11.19 13.07 8.73
N THR A 90 -10.72 12.19 9.62
CA THR A 90 -9.31 11.80 9.74
C THR A 90 -9.16 10.31 9.50
N THR A 91 -8.21 9.93 8.64
CA THR A 91 -7.84 8.53 8.42
C THR A 91 -6.60 8.21 9.22
N GLN A 92 -6.63 7.10 9.94
CA GLN A 92 -5.51 6.59 10.72
C GLN A 92 -5.20 5.16 10.26
N VAL A 93 -3.91 4.82 10.24
CA VAL A 93 -3.42 3.50 9.85
C VAL A 93 -2.50 2.95 10.91
N ARG A 94 -2.64 1.66 11.16
CA ARG A 94 -1.77 0.83 11.99
C ARG A 94 -1.36 -0.42 11.21
N TYR A 95 -0.18 -0.95 11.48
CA TYR A 95 0.25 -2.25 10.97
C TYR A 95 0.43 -3.26 12.10
N LEU A 96 0.10 -4.51 11.80
CA LEU A 96 0.54 -5.69 12.51
C LEU A 96 1.53 -6.42 11.60
N VAL A 97 2.76 -6.62 12.07
CA VAL A 97 3.80 -7.35 11.34
C VAL A 97 4.06 -8.68 12.01
N ARG A 98 4.08 -9.75 11.22
CA ARG A 98 4.31 -11.10 11.71
C ARG A 98 5.38 -11.80 10.88
N GLY A 99 6.43 -12.26 11.52
CA GLY A 99 7.38 -13.22 10.97
C GLY A 99 6.93 -14.65 11.30
N ILE A 100 6.78 -15.47 10.27
CA ILE A 100 6.30 -16.85 10.38
C ILE A 100 7.42 -17.78 9.92
N GLU A 101 7.84 -18.69 10.79
CA GLU A 101 8.76 -19.77 10.41
C GLU A 101 8.00 -20.82 9.59
N LYS A 102 8.52 -21.16 8.41
CA LYS A 102 7.93 -22.15 7.49
C LYS A 102 8.70 -23.48 7.48
N GLY A 103 9.93 -23.48 7.99
CA GLY A 103 10.82 -24.63 8.09
C GLY A 103 12.24 -24.19 8.46
N PRO A 104 13.20 -25.14 8.54
CA PRO A 104 14.58 -24.81 8.87
C PRO A 104 15.17 -23.79 7.88
N GLY A 105 15.55 -22.62 8.38
CA GLY A 105 16.11 -21.54 7.56
C GLY A 105 15.13 -20.93 6.53
N GLN A 106 13.82 -21.13 6.70
CA GLN A 106 12.80 -20.57 5.83
C GLN A 106 11.75 -19.80 6.62
N CYS A 107 11.40 -18.62 6.15
CA CYS A 107 10.37 -17.79 6.78
C CYS A 107 9.53 -17.03 5.76
N SER A 108 8.35 -16.57 6.18
CA SER A 108 7.58 -15.55 5.49
C SER A 108 7.32 -14.39 6.45
N VAL A 109 7.14 -13.18 5.91
CA VAL A 109 6.75 -12.01 6.70
C VAL A 109 5.47 -11.44 6.14
N GLU A 110 4.52 -11.16 7.01
CA GLU A 110 3.21 -10.63 6.65
C GLU A 110 3.02 -9.24 7.25
N PHE A 111 2.53 -8.30 6.45
CA PHE A 111 2.11 -6.98 6.90
C PHE A 111 0.60 -6.87 6.82
N THR A 112 -0.07 -6.79 7.96
CA THR A 112 -1.51 -6.55 8.04
C THR A 112 -1.76 -5.08 8.34
N ARG A 113 -2.36 -4.36 7.39
CA ARG A 113 -2.77 -2.97 7.52
C ARG A 113 -4.16 -2.88 8.11
N GLN A 114 -4.31 -2.06 9.13
CA GLN A 114 -5.59 -1.69 9.71
C GLN A 114 -5.81 -0.19 9.46
N LEU A 115 -6.89 0.14 8.76
CA LEU A 115 -7.30 1.50 8.45
C LEU A 115 -8.59 1.83 9.19
N VAL A 116 -8.62 2.97 9.87
CA VAL A 116 -9.83 3.51 10.51
C VAL A 116 -10.05 4.93 10.00
N THR A 117 -11.25 5.21 9.52
CA THR A 117 -11.68 6.57 9.16
C THR A 117 -12.66 7.05 10.22
N GLN A 118 -12.31 8.16 10.88
CA GLN A 118 -13.21 8.85 11.79
C GLN A 118 -13.85 10.00 11.01
N SER A 119 -15.13 9.85 10.67
CA SER A 119 -15.91 10.87 9.97
C SER A 119 -16.42 11.91 10.97
N ALA A 120 -16.33 13.20 10.63
CA ALA A 120 -17.06 14.22 11.37
C ALA A 120 -18.55 14.06 11.03
N GLY A 121 -19.38 13.68 12.02
CA GLY A 121 -20.82 13.52 11.81
C GLY A 121 -21.44 14.82 11.25
N ALA A 122 -22.42 14.68 10.37
CA ALA A 122 -23.19 15.82 9.89
C ALA A 122 -23.79 16.56 11.11
N ALA A 123 -23.59 17.87 11.19
CA ALA A 123 -24.26 18.67 12.20
C ALA A 123 -25.78 18.48 12.04
N ASN A 124 -26.43 18.04 13.11
CA ASN A 124 -27.87 17.81 13.15
C ASN A 124 -28.57 19.12 12.71
N THR A 125 -29.18 19.15 11.52
CA THR A 125 -29.94 20.33 11.05
C THR A 125 -31.30 20.46 11.77
N SER A 126 -31.62 19.56 12.69
CA SER A 126 -32.87 19.49 13.44
C SER A 126 -32.95 20.45 14.63
N GLY A 127 -31.93 21.29 14.87
CA GLY A 127 -31.93 22.26 15.97
C GLY A 127 -31.89 21.64 17.38
N ARG A 128 -31.72 20.32 17.49
CA ARG A 128 -31.57 19.62 18.76
C ARG A 128 -30.10 19.68 19.19
N ALA A 129 -29.85 20.25 20.37
CA ALA A 129 -28.53 20.24 20.98
C ALA A 129 -27.99 18.79 21.05
N PRO A 130 -26.71 18.55 20.73
CA PRO A 130 -26.11 17.23 20.85
C PRO A 130 -26.21 16.77 22.30
N ASP A 131 -26.77 15.58 22.52
CA ASP A 131 -26.83 14.97 23.84
C ASP A 131 -25.40 14.71 24.32
N VAL A 132 -25.06 15.19 25.51
CA VAL A 132 -23.72 15.09 26.12
C VAL A 132 -23.32 13.62 26.38
N SER A 133 -24.25 12.67 26.15
CA SER A 133 -24.07 11.25 26.39
C SER A 133 -23.66 10.43 25.15
N GLU A 134 -23.55 11.02 23.95
CA GLU A 134 -23.10 10.28 22.76
C GLU A 134 -21.57 10.41 22.56
N PRO A 135 -20.79 9.31 22.57
CA PRO A 135 -19.41 9.38 22.11
C PRO A 135 -19.42 9.73 20.62
N ALA A 136 -19.05 10.98 20.31
CA ALA A 136 -19.08 11.59 18.98
C ALA A 136 -18.08 10.99 17.96
N VAL A 137 -17.58 9.77 18.20
CA VAL A 137 -16.64 9.09 17.32
C VAL A 137 -17.20 7.70 17.02
N ARG A 138 -18.10 7.63 16.03
CA ARG A 138 -18.32 6.35 15.34
C ARG A 138 -17.10 6.13 14.47
N ALA A 139 -16.22 5.22 14.89
CA ALA A 139 -15.27 4.61 13.98
C ALA A 139 -16.09 3.82 12.95
N ASP A 140 -16.35 4.40 11.79
CA ASP A 140 -16.92 3.67 10.66
C ASP A 140 -15.94 2.54 10.32
N GLY A 141 -16.46 1.31 10.24
CA GLY A 141 -15.73 0.06 10.40
C GLY A 141 -14.28 0.03 9.90
N GLY A 142 -13.36 -0.40 10.77
CA GLY A 142 -11.96 -0.52 10.42
C GLY A 142 -11.73 -1.57 9.33
N ASN A 143 -11.08 -1.18 8.23
CA ASN A 143 -10.68 -2.09 7.17
C ASN A 143 -9.35 -2.77 7.55
N ILE A 144 -9.33 -4.11 7.59
CA ILE A 144 -8.13 -4.90 7.85
C ILE A 144 -7.78 -5.66 6.57
N THR A 145 -6.63 -5.33 5.98
CA THR A 145 -6.14 -5.93 4.72
C THR A 145 -4.66 -6.23 4.81
N ARG A 146 -4.20 -7.27 4.10
CA ARG A 146 -2.78 -7.52 3.92
C ARG A 146 -2.17 -6.48 2.97
N ASP A 147 -0.98 -5.99 3.27
CA ASP A 147 -0.28 -4.97 2.48
C ASP A 147 0.81 -5.62 1.63
N GLU A 148 0.39 -6.13 0.48
CA GLU A 148 1.28 -6.80 -0.48
C GLU A 148 2.32 -5.87 -1.08
N ALA A 149 2.04 -4.57 -1.14
CA ALA A 149 3.00 -3.60 -1.66
C ALA A 149 4.19 -3.48 -0.71
N LEU A 150 3.92 -3.45 0.60
CA LEU A 150 4.97 -3.46 1.62
C LEU A 150 5.72 -4.79 1.67
N GLU A 151 5.03 -5.91 1.43
CA GLU A 151 5.67 -7.23 1.30
C GLU A 151 6.60 -7.28 0.08
N TRP A 152 6.18 -6.72 -1.06
CA TRP A 152 7.00 -6.63 -2.25
C TRP A 152 8.24 -5.75 -2.04
N GLU A 153 8.10 -4.62 -1.32
CA GLU A 153 9.21 -3.76 -0.92
C GLU A 153 10.21 -4.51 -0.02
N LEU A 154 9.72 -5.35 0.91
CA LEU A 154 10.58 -6.21 1.72
C LEU A 154 11.33 -7.25 0.89
N VAL A 155 10.68 -7.87 -0.09
CA VAL A 155 11.34 -8.81 -1.01
C VAL A 155 12.49 -8.13 -1.74
N GLN A 156 12.26 -6.94 -2.31
CA GLN A 156 13.32 -6.17 -2.98
C GLN A 156 14.50 -5.83 -2.07
N ARG A 157 14.25 -5.57 -0.79
CA ARG A 157 15.29 -5.23 0.19
C ARG A 157 16.09 -6.44 0.67
N VAL A 158 15.43 -7.56 0.95
CA VAL A 158 16.05 -8.70 1.65
C VAL A 158 16.53 -9.80 0.70
N ASP A 159 15.88 -9.92 -0.45
CA ASP A 159 16.08 -10.98 -1.43
C ASP A 159 16.05 -10.42 -2.86
N ALA A 160 17.08 -9.62 -3.17
CA ALA A 160 17.22 -8.97 -4.47
C ALA A 160 17.30 -9.96 -5.65
N GLU A 161 17.79 -11.18 -5.41
CA GLU A 161 17.82 -12.25 -6.40
C GLU A 161 16.40 -12.68 -6.77
N SER A 162 15.58 -13.05 -5.77
CA SER A 162 14.17 -13.39 -6.01
C SER A 162 13.38 -12.23 -6.58
N ALA A 163 13.63 -11.00 -6.12
CA ALA A 163 13.00 -9.79 -6.66
C ALA A 163 13.30 -9.63 -8.16
N SER A 164 14.55 -9.82 -8.57
CA SER A 164 14.97 -9.74 -9.99
C SER A 164 14.32 -10.84 -10.83
N ALA A 165 14.24 -12.07 -10.29
CA ALA A 165 13.57 -13.18 -10.96
C ALA A 165 12.07 -12.90 -11.17
N LEU A 166 11.38 -12.42 -10.13
CA LEU A 166 9.96 -12.06 -10.20
C LEU A 166 9.69 -10.92 -11.18
N LEU A 167 10.58 -9.92 -11.22
CA LEU A 167 10.51 -8.85 -12.21
C LEU A 167 10.65 -9.38 -13.64
N ALA A 168 11.62 -10.26 -13.90
CA ALA A 168 11.81 -10.88 -15.21
C ALA A 168 10.64 -11.81 -15.61
N GLU A 169 10.04 -12.53 -14.65
CA GLU A 169 8.82 -13.30 -14.89
C GLU A 169 7.63 -12.40 -15.24
N SER A 170 7.48 -11.28 -14.54
CA SER A 170 6.38 -10.35 -14.76
C SER A 170 6.41 -9.70 -16.15
N GLU A 171 7.58 -9.61 -16.79
CA GLU A 171 7.73 -9.11 -18.17
C GLU A 171 7.17 -10.05 -19.22
N LYS A 172 7.14 -11.35 -18.92
CA LYS A 172 6.59 -12.38 -19.82
C LYS A 172 5.06 -12.39 -19.85
N ILE A 173 4.40 -11.64 -18.96
CA ILE A 173 2.94 -11.61 -18.77
C ILE A 173 2.31 -10.43 -19.55
N GLN A 174 3.12 -9.64 -20.28
CA GLN A 174 2.66 -8.51 -21.11
C GLN A 174 1.74 -8.94 -22.26
#